data_AF-A0A6S7HMY2-F1
#
_entry.id   AF-A0A6S7HMY2-F1
#
_cell.length_a   1.000
_cell.length_b   1.000
_cell.length_c   1.000
_cell.angle_alpha   90.00
_cell.angle_beta   90.00
_cell.angle_gamma   90.00
#
_symmetry.space_group_name_H-M   'P 1'
#
loop_
_entity.id
_entity.type
_entity.pdbx_description
1 polymer ?
#
loop_
_entity_poly.entity_id
_entity_poly.type
_entity_poly.pdbx_seq_one_letter_code
_entity_poly.pdbx_strand_id
1 'polypeptide(L)'
;RPFKPKTCILAGYLLNEDMLMNLKMAKENRITSHISQTNWTTSHTYQTNSITSQDYRVNVSTQISAFPRCERSVFLLIVVFSAPKNFEHRSIIRSTWAEIIDKDPDITNIIIKGSYTGKSLVKTMFLLGQTDEKTKNIIEIESEYYNDLVIGSFTDSYGNLTLKTKLGLEWARGFCKFEYYLKTDDDIFVYSKGLVKWLWQLPRERIYTGRCAFNKTVIRTAGHKWGVSKTDYQKDTYPPYCVGMGYIISSDVFQNMMVIVPTQPWFVLEDVYIGLILEKLKIVPVDNSKYFHIHSDYSWDVCKKKDLLLSLQATPKQMLQLHLKFSNLWKCGPVGYYKKV
;
A
#
# COMPACT_ATOMS: atom_id res chain seq x y z
N ARG A 1 43.91 10.61 4.00
CA ARG A 1 43.48 9.32 3.43
C ARG A 1 41.98 9.16 3.72
N PRO A 2 41.07 9.28 2.75
CA PRO A 2 39.65 9.20 3.05
C PRO A 2 39.18 7.74 3.07
N PHE A 3 38.44 7.41 4.12
CA PHE A 3 37.75 6.15 4.35
C PHE A 3 36.71 5.88 3.25
N LYS A 4 36.74 4.69 2.67
CA LYS A 4 35.64 4.10 1.89
C LYS A 4 34.78 3.26 2.83
N PRO A 5 33.45 3.39 2.80
CA PRO A 5 32.55 2.27 3.09
C PRO A 5 31.87 1.86 1.78
N LYS A 6 32.40 0.81 1.14
CA LYS A 6 31.75 0.11 0.01
C LYS A 6 31.58 -1.36 0.38
N THR A 7 30.77 -1.65 1.39
CA THR A 7 30.35 -3.03 1.73
C THR A 7 29.17 -2.96 2.71
N CYS A 8 27.94 -2.79 2.19
CA CYS A 8 26.71 -3.08 2.95
C CYS A 8 25.48 -3.34 2.05
N ILE A 9 25.48 -2.92 0.78
CA ILE A 9 24.27 -3.00 -0.06
C ILE A 9 24.03 -4.42 -0.64
N LEU A 10 25.05 -5.28 -0.68
CA LEU A 10 24.92 -6.68 -1.12
C LEU A 10 24.41 -7.64 -0.03
N ALA A 11 24.41 -7.24 1.24
CA ALA A 11 23.96 -8.10 2.33
C ALA A 11 22.45 -8.41 2.26
N GLY A 12 21.64 -7.47 1.74
CA GLY A 12 20.19 -7.69 1.54
C GLY A 12 19.85 -8.74 0.48
N TYR A 13 20.73 -8.95 -0.51
CA TYR A 13 20.55 -9.99 -1.53
C TYR A 13 20.98 -11.37 -1.03
N LEU A 14 22.03 -11.44 -0.18
CA LEU A 14 22.48 -12.70 0.43
C LEU A 14 21.53 -13.20 1.53
N LEU A 15 20.86 -12.29 2.26
CA LEU A 15 19.83 -12.65 3.24
C LEU A 15 18.62 -13.39 2.62
N ASN A 16 18.32 -13.20 1.33
CA ASN A 16 17.25 -13.93 0.63
C ASN A 16 17.61 -15.39 0.34
N GLU A 17 18.88 -15.69 0.03
CA GLU A 17 19.37 -17.07 -0.13
C GLU A 17 19.42 -17.79 1.23
N ASP A 18 19.87 -17.10 2.28
CA ASP A 18 19.83 -17.63 3.65
C ASP A 18 18.39 -17.87 4.12
N MET A 19 17.42 -17.01 3.74
CA MET A 19 15.99 -17.25 4.01
C MET A 19 15.48 -18.49 3.25
N LEU A 20 15.79 -18.64 1.96
CA LEU A 20 15.43 -19.83 1.17
C LEU A 20 16.09 -21.11 1.71
N MET A 21 17.31 -21.00 2.22
CA MET A 21 18.08 -22.09 2.82
C MET A 21 17.55 -22.46 4.21
N ASN A 22 17.21 -21.48 5.05
CA ASN A 22 16.52 -21.69 6.33
C ASN A 22 15.10 -22.26 6.15
N LEU A 23 14.38 -21.83 5.11
CA LEU A 23 13.08 -22.40 4.72
C LEU A 23 13.21 -23.87 4.27
N LYS A 24 14.32 -24.25 3.61
CA LYS A 24 14.63 -25.65 3.27
C LYS A 24 14.99 -26.48 4.52
N MET A 25 15.84 -25.95 5.41
CA MET A 25 16.23 -26.65 6.64
C MET A 25 15.08 -26.82 7.65
N ALA A 26 14.19 -25.83 7.77
CA ALA A 26 12.99 -25.92 8.60
C ALA A 26 11.97 -26.95 8.07
N LYS A 27 11.96 -27.20 6.76
CA LYS A 27 11.13 -28.22 6.11
C LYS A 27 11.66 -29.63 6.37
N GLU A 28 12.97 -29.83 6.38
CA GLU A 28 13.60 -31.13 6.67
C GLU A 28 13.46 -31.52 8.15
N ASN A 29 13.58 -30.55 9.07
CA ASN A 29 13.42 -30.81 10.51
C ASN A 29 11.97 -31.02 10.97
N ARG A 30 10.95 -30.69 10.16
CA ARG A 30 9.53 -30.95 10.46
C ARG A 30 9.00 -32.28 9.89
N ILE A 31 9.73 -32.92 8.97
CA ILE A 31 9.31 -34.21 8.37
C ILE A 31 9.62 -35.39 9.31
N THR A 32 10.52 -35.24 10.27
CA THR A 32 10.93 -36.34 11.17
C THR A 32 10.09 -36.49 12.44
N SER A 33 9.13 -35.62 12.75
CA SER A 33 8.44 -35.68 14.05
C SER A 33 6.98 -36.10 14.07
N HIS A 34 6.15 -35.99 13.04
CA HIS A 34 4.72 -36.34 13.15
C HIS A 34 4.19 -37.19 11.98
N ILE A 35 4.48 -38.50 12.04
CA ILE A 35 3.63 -39.53 11.44
C ILE A 35 2.69 -40.01 12.55
N SER A 36 1.42 -39.61 12.50
CA SER A 36 0.35 -40.44 13.06
C SER A 36 -0.95 -40.22 12.27
N GLN A 37 -1.55 -41.34 11.95
CA GLN A 37 -2.71 -41.53 11.08
C GLN A 37 -3.98 -40.90 11.68
N THR A 38 -4.89 -40.42 10.83
CA THR A 38 -6.33 -40.70 10.98
C THR A 38 -7.09 -40.43 9.68
N ASN A 39 -7.96 -41.38 9.34
CA ASN A 39 -8.88 -41.38 8.20
C ASN A 39 -10.18 -40.64 8.55
N TRP A 40 -10.72 -39.85 7.62
CA TRP A 40 -12.15 -39.56 7.56
C TRP A 40 -12.63 -39.43 6.11
N THR A 41 -13.62 -40.25 5.76
CA THR A 41 -14.42 -40.22 4.53
C THR A 41 -15.67 -39.38 4.75
N THR A 42 -16.03 -38.50 3.80
CA THR A 42 -17.24 -38.60 2.95
C THR A 42 -17.52 -37.31 2.16
N SER A 43 -18.05 -37.54 0.96
CA SER A 43 -18.65 -36.67 -0.06
C SER A 43 -19.43 -35.46 0.44
N HIS A 44 -19.59 -34.40 -0.36
CA HIS A 44 -20.89 -33.78 -0.71
C HIS A 44 -20.77 -32.83 -1.93
N THR A 45 -21.92 -32.68 -2.59
CA THR A 45 -22.27 -32.17 -3.92
C THR A 45 -22.05 -30.67 -4.16
N TYR A 46 -21.71 -30.30 -5.40
CA TYR A 46 -21.64 -28.92 -5.87
C TYR A 46 -23.05 -28.38 -6.19
N GLN A 47 -23.44 -27.26 -5.58
CA GLN A 47 -24.55 -26.41 -6.04
C GLN A 47 -24.04 -24.98 -6.24
N THR A 48 -24.24 -24.47 -7.45
CA THR A 48 -23.99 -23.09 -7.87
C THR A 48 -25.14 -22.19 -7.43
N ASN A 49 -24.92 -21.26 -6.50
CA ASN A 49 -25.90 -20.23 -6.16
C ASN A 49 -25.35 -18.82 -6.43
N SER A 50 -26.17 -18.03 -7.13
CA SER A 50 -26.02 -16.62 -7.46
C SER A 50 -25.92 -15.75 -6.21
N ILE A 51 -24.91 -14.88 -6.15
CA ILE A 51 -24.62 -14.04 -4.98
C ILE A 51 -25.35 -12.69 -5.10
N THR A 52 -26.32 -12.44 -4.22
CA THR A 52 -26.99 -11.15 -4.03
C THR A 52 -26.28 -10.28 -2.99
N SER A 53 -26.46 -8.97 -3.10
CA SER A 53 -25.71 -7.86 -2.46
C SER A 53 -25.85 -7.70 -0.93
N GLN A 54 -26.32 -8.71 -0.19
CA GLN A 54 -26.70 -8.57 1.23
C GLN A 54 -25.83 -9.34 2.24
N ASP A 55 -24.86 -10.14 1.80
CA ASP A 55 -24.09 -11.04 2.69
C ASP A 55 -22.68 -10.58 3.10
N TYR A 56 -22.16 -9.43 2.63
CA TYR A 56 -20.80 -9.00 2.97
C TYR A 56 -20.74 -7.99 4.13
N ARG A 57 -21.18 -8.43 5.32
CA ARG A 57 -20.52 -7.96 6.54
C ARG A 57 -19.16 -8.63 6.57
N VAL A 58 -18.09 -7.87 6.39
CA VAL A 58 -16.75 -8.37 6.71
C VAL A 58 -16.79 -8.69 8.20
N ASN A 59 -16.92 -9.98 8.55
CA ASN A 59 -16.82 -10.42 9.92
C ASN A 59 -15.37 -10.21 10.36
N VAL A 60 -15.09 -9.00 10.88
CA VAL A 60 -13.83 -8.66 11.56
C VAL A 60 -13.76 -9.33 12.97
N SER A 61 -14.80 -10.09 13.36
CA SER A 61 -14.76 -11.01 14.51
C SER A 61 -14.50 -12.42 13.97
N THR A 62 -13.34 -13.04 14.15
CA THR A 62 -12.93 -13.73 15.40
C THR A 62 -11.42 -14.03 15.47
N GLN A 63 -10.53 -13.11 15.09
CA GLN A 63 -9.09 -13.20 15.42
C GLN A 63 -8.52 -11.84 15.85
N ILE A 64 -9.07 -11.28 16.92
CA ILE A 64 -8.72 -9.95 17.45
C ILE A 64 -7.27 -9.90 18.02
N SER A 65 -6.59 -11.03 18.17
CA SER A 65 -5.23 -11.14 18.70
C SER A 65 -4.10 -11.27 17.66
N ALA A 66 -4.39 -11.49 16.37
CA ALA A 66 -3.35 -11.83 15.37
C ALA A 66 -2.98 -10.71 14.39
N PHE A 67 -3.72 -9.60 14.34
CA PHE A 67 -3.37 -8.51 13.43
C PHE A 67 -2.28 -7.61 14.01
N PRO A 68 -1.27 -7.25 13.19
CA PRO A 68 -0.26 -6.29 13.60
C PRO A 68 -0.90 -4.96 14.01
N ARG A 69 -0.34 -4.32 15.04
CA ARG A 69 -0.84 -3.06 15.60
C ARG A 69 0.26 -2.00 15.55
N CYS A 70 -0.13 -0.75 15.36
CA CYS A 70 0.77 0.36 15.63
C CYS A 70 0.90 0.53 17.15
N GLU A 71 2.09 0.31 17.69
CA GLU A 71 2.35 0.52 19.12
C GLU A 71 2.15 1.98 19.55
N ARG A 72 2.27 2.92 18.60
CA ARG A 72 2.27 4.36 18.82
C ARG A 72 1.60 5.09 17.65
N SER A 73 1.26 6.35 17.87
CA SER A 73 0.81 7.22 16.78
C SER A 73 1.93 7.43 15.76
N VAL A 74 1.58 7.40 14.48
CA VAL A 74 2.49 7.62 13.36
C VAL A 74 2.08 8.86 12.55
N PHE A 75 3.04 9.51 11.89
CA PHE A 75 2.72 10.70 11.09
C PHE A 75 2.05 10.27 9.78
N LEU A 76 2.59 9.23 9.15
CA LEU A 76 2.08 8.64 7.92
C LEU A 76 1.93 7.13 8.08
N LEU A 77 0.70 6.63 7.93
CA LEU A 77 0.43 5.22 7.73
C LEU A 77 0.36 4.94 6.23
N ILE A 78 1.21 4.05 5.72
CA ILE A 78 1.21 3.60 4.33
C ILE A 78 0.61 2.20 4.27
N VAL A 79 -0.50 2.07 3.56
CA VAL A 79 -1.18 0.82 3.29
C VAL A 79 -0.92 0.44 1.83
N VAL A 80 -0.19 -0.65 1.65
CA VAL A 80 0.24 -1.17 0.34
C VAL A 80 -0.64 -2.35 -0.03
N PHE A 81 -1.34 -2.25 -1.15
CA PHE A 81 -2.07 -3.37 -1.71
C PHE A 81 -1.07 -4.27 -2.44
N SER A 82 -0.99 -5.52 -2.00
CA SER A 82 -0.12 -6.53 -2.62
C SER A 82 -0.90 -7.79 -2.93
N ALA A 83 -0.37 -8.64 -3.81
CA ALA A 83 -0.91 -9.97 -4.05
C ALA A 83 -0.15 -11.02 -3.22
N PRO A 84 -0.78 -12.11 -2.77
CA PRO A 84 -0.15 -13.17 -1.99
C PRO A 84 1.21 -13.64 -2.54
N LYS A 85 1.30 -13.80 -3.86
CA LYS A 85 2.50 -14.28 -4.57
C LYS A 85 3.57 -13.21 -4.82
N ASN A 86 3.28 -11.94 -4.55
CA ASN A 86 4.21 -10.82 -4.77
C ASN A 86 5.24 -10.65 -3.64
N PHE A 87 5.87 -11.76 -3.21
CA PHE A 87 6.87 -11.76 -2.13
C PHE A 87 8.06 -10.84 -2.45
N GLU A 88 8.54 -10.86 -3.71
CA GLU A 88 9.67 -10.03 -4.14
C GLU A 88 9.35 -8.53 -4.07
N HIS A 89 8.14 -8.13 -4.47
CA HIS A 89 7.68 -6.74 -4.33
C HIS A 89 7.64 -6.31 -2.86
N ARG A 90 7.05 -7.11 -1.97
CA ARG A 90 7.04 -6.77 -0.53
C ARG A 90 8.45 -6.69 0.05
N SER A 91 9.32 -7.65 -0.28
CA SER A 91 10.72 -7.68 0.17
C SER A 91 11.51 -6.46 -0.30
N ILE A 92 11.37 -6.06 -1.58
CA ILE A 92 12.07 -4.88 -2.07
C ILE A 92 11.51 -3.60 -1.47
N ILE A 93 10.20 -3.50 -1.25
CA ILE A 93 9.59 -2.33 -0.60
C ILE A 93 10.18 -2.14 0.80
N ARG A 94 10.20 -3.22 1.60
CA ARG A 94 10.77 -3.22 2.97
C ARG A 94 12.23 -2.77 3.00
N SER A 95 13.04 -3.24 2.05
CA SER A 95 14.47 -2.93 1.95
C SER A 95 14.79 -1.65 1.19
N THR A 96 13.78 -0.93 0.70
CA THR A 96 13.96 0.33 -0.03
C THR A 96 13.15 1.46 0.58
N TRP A 97 12.04 1.87 -0.02
CA TRP A 97 11.35 3.09 0.38
C TRP A 97 10.50 2.95 1.64
N ALA A 98 10.18 1.73 2.08
CA ALA A 98 9.57 1.50 3.39
C ALA A 98 10.61 1.37 4.52
N GLU A 99 11.90 1.53 4.22
CA GLU A 99 12.95 1.61 5.24
C GLU A 99 12.63 2.73 6.24
N ILE A 100 12.94 2.46 7.51
CA ILE A 100 12.65 3.36 8.63
C ILE A 100 13.40 4.68 8.45
N ILE A 101 12.67 5.75 8.09
CA ILE A 101 13.22 7.09 7.95
C ILE A 101 13.30 7.87 9.27
N ASP A 102 12.85 7.29 10.38
CA ASP A 102 12.82 7.94 11.71
C ASP A 102 14.21 8.39 12.19
N LYS A 103 15.28 7.77 11.65
CA LYS A 103 16.67 8.08 11.97
C LYS A 103 17.32 9.09 11.02
N ASP A 104 16.62 9.53 9.97
CA ASP A 104 17.16 10.50 9.02
C ASP A 104 17.18 11.91 9.62
N PRO A 105 18.37 12.50 9.88
CA PRO A 105 18.47 13.79 10.56
C PRO A 105 17.71 14.93 9.86
N ASP A 106 17.65 14.92 8.52
CA ASP A 106 16.94 15.96 7.77
C ASP A 106 15.43 15.88 7.99
N ILE A 107 14.90 14.67 8.19
CA ILE A 107 13.49 14.44 8.45
C ILE A 107 13.19 14.72 9.92
N THR A 108 13.98 14.14 10.84
CA THR A 108 13.77 14.29 12.28
C THR A 108 13.87 15.75 12.70
N ASN A 109 14.78 16.55 12.12
CA ASN A 109 14.90 17.99 12.43
C ASN A 109 13.68 18.80 11.99
N ILE A 110 13.05 18.48 10.86
CA ILE A 110 11.84 19.17 10.38
C ILE A 110 10.69 18.92 11.36
N ILE A 111 10.60 17.69 11.86
CA ILE A 111 9.46 17.21 12.63
C ILE A 111 9.58 17.58 14.12
N ILE A 112 10.79 17.46 14.70
CA ILE A 112 11.09 17.94 16.06
C ILE A 112 10.85 19.44 16.17
N LYS A 113 11.22 20.24 15.15
CA LYS A 113 11.04 21.69 15.18
C LYS A 113 9.59 22.15 15.07
N GLY A 114 8.69 21.34 14.52
CA GLY A 114 7.26 21.70 14.44
C GLY A 114 6.35 20.79 15.27
N SER A 115 6.84 20.35 16.43
CA SER A 115 6.01 19.87 17.55
C SER A 115 5.25 18.55 17.35
N TYR A 116 5.65 17.69 16.42
CA TYR A 116 5.11 16.32 16.38
C TYR A 116 5.58 15.54 17.61
N THR A 117 4.63 15.03 18.38
CA THR A 117 4.89 14.30 19.62
C THR A 117 4.90 12.78 19.44
N GLY A 118 4.56 12.29 18.24
CA GLY A 118 4.63 10.87 17.93
C GLY A 118 6.08 10.39 17.83
N LYS A 119 6.30 9.12 18.21
CA LYS A 119 7.65 8.54 18.28
C LYS A 119 8.11 7.86 16.99
N SER A 120 7.21 7.68 16.01
CA SER A 120 7.53 7.12 14.70
C SER A 120 6.87 7.94 13.60
N LEU A 121 7.55 8.09 12.46
CA LEU A 121 7.10 8.94 11.36
C LEU A 121 6.27 8.15 10.36
N VAL A 122 6.74 6.95 10.02
CA VAL A 122 6.12 6.16 8.95
C VAL A 122 5.95 4.72 9.42
N LYS A 123 4.76 4.18 9.22
CA LYS A 123 4.50 2.74 9.32
C LYS A 123 3.94 2.25 8.00
N THR A 124 4.52 1.19 7.46
CA THR A 124 4.07 0.55 6.23
C THR A 124 3.45 -0.81 6.56
N MET A 125 2.33 -1.11 5.91
CA MET A 125 1.54 -2.34 6.09
C MET A 125 1.13 -2.89 4.73
N PHE A 126 1.18 -4.21 4.55
CA PHE A 126 0.75 -4.87 3.31
C PHE A 126 -0.59 -5.56 3.48
N LEU A 127 -1.49 -5.35 2.52
CA LEU A 127 -2.83 -5.93 2.54
C LEU A 127 -2.97 -6.99 1.46
N LEU A 128 -3.39 -8.17 1.90
CA LEU A 128 -3.56 -9.37 1.07
C LEU A 128 -4.98 -9.92 1.22
N GLY A 129 -5.45 -10.62 0.20
CA GLY A 129 -6.57 -11.55 0.31
C GLY A 129 -6.10 -12.99 0.53
N GLN A 130 -7.04 -13.92 0.52
CA GLN A 130 -6.78 -15.36 0.58
C GLN A 130 -6.12 -15.88 -0.69
N THR A 131 -5.40 -16.99 -0.54
CA THR A 131 -4.63 -17.67 -1.59
C THR A 131 -4.66 -19.19 -1.38
N ASP A 132 -4.14 -19.94 -2.34
CA ASP A 132 -3.93 -21.39 -2.24
C ASP A 132 -3.09 -21.79 -1.01
N GLU A 133 -3.32 -23.00 -0.47
CA GLU A 133 -2.69 -23.49 0.77
C GLU A 133 -1.16 -23.45 0.72
N LYS A 134 -0.57 -23.77 -0.44
CA LYS A 134 0.89 -23.72 -0.63
C LYS A 134 1.44 -22.32 -0.39
N THR A 135 0.78 -21.31 -0.96
CA THR A 135 1.17 -19.91 -0.79
C THR A 135 0.84 -19.42 0.62
N LYS A 136 -0.26 -19.88 1.22
CA LYS A 136 -0.69 -19.53 2.58
C LYS A 136 0.38 -19.87 3.63
N ASN A 137 0.96 -21.06 3.58
CA ASN A 137 2.01 -21.47 4.53
C ASN A 137 3.24 -20.55 4.48
N ILE A 138 3.61 -20.05 3.30
CA ILE A 138 4.74 -19.12 3.13
C ILE A 138 4.38 -17.74 3.70
N ILE A 139 3.14 -17.29 3.47
CA ILE A 139 2.62 -16.03 4.02
C ILE A 139 2.54 -16.07 5.55
N GLU A 140 2.19 -17.19 6.15
CA GLU A 140 2.19 -17.33 7.62
C GLU A 140 3.59 -17.11 8.20
N ILE A 141 4.62 -17.68 7.58
CA ILE A 141 6.02 -17.46 7.98
C ILE A 141 6.43 -16.00 7.75
N GLU A 142 6.06 -15.41 6.62
CA GLU A 142 6.32 -13.99 6.34
C GLU A 142 5.64 -13.07 7.38
N SER A 143 4.39 -13.37 7.72
CA SER A 143 3.59 -12.64 8.70
C SER A 143 4.21 -12.71 10.08
N GLU A 144 4.67 -13.89 10.50
CA GLU A 144 5.33 -14.09 11.79
C GLU A 144 6.66 -13.33 11.86
N TYR A 145 7.43 -13.33 10.77
CA TYR A 145 8.75 -12.69 10.73
C TYR A 145 8.67 -11.15 10.68
N TYR A 146 7.84 -10.58 9.81
CA TYR A 146 7.79 -9.13 9.58
C TYR A 146 6.73 -8.41 10.39
N ASN A 147 5.67 -9.10 10.81
CA ASN A 147 4.54 -8.53 11.54
C ASN A 147 3.98 -7.24 10.88
N ASP A 148 3.85 -7.28 9.56
CA ASP A 148 3.41 -6.14 8.72
C ASP A 148 2.35 -6.53 7.68
N LEU A 149 1.73 -7.71 7.82
CA LEU A 149 0.69 -8.21 6.92
C LEU A 149 -0.71 -8.10 7.55
N VAL A 150 -1.68 -7.65 6.75
CA VAL A 150 -3.12 -7.67 7.07
C VAL A 150 -3.81 -8.50 6.00
N ILE A 151 -4.34 -9.66 6.39
CA ILE A 151 -4.87 -10.65 5.46
C ILE A 151 -6.39 -10.75 5.64
N GLY A 152 -7.13 -10.48 4.57
CA GLY A 152 -8.59 -10.55 4.55
C GLY A 152 -9.13 -11.89 4.06
N SER A 153 -10.34 -12.24 4.49
CA SER A 153 -11.04 -13.47 4.11
C SER A 153 -11.80 -13.36 2.77
N PHE A 154 -11.14 -12.86 1.72
CA PHE A 154 -11.70 -12.76 0.37
C PHE A 154 -10.66 -13.19 -0.67
N THR A 155 -11.10 -13.69 -1.82
CA THR A 155 -10.21 -14.03 -2.94
C THR A 155 -9.50 -12.78 -3.43
N ASP A 156 -8.17 -12.80 -3.47
CA ASP A 156 -7.37 -11.68 -3.95
C ASP A 156 -7.48 -11.54 -5.47
N SER A 157 -8.22 -10.53 -5.93
CA SER A 157 -8.43 -10.25 -7.35
C SER A 157 -8.70 -8.77 -7.57
N TYR A 158 -8.51 -8.30 -8.81
CA TYR A 158 -8.77 -6.91 -9.18
C TYR A 158 -10.22 -6.48 -8.90
N GLY A 159 -11.20 -7.37 -9.15
CA GLY A 159 -12.60 -7.10 -8.85
C GLY A 159 -12.89 -6.95 -7.35
N ASN A 160 -12.07 -7.57 -6.49
CA ASN A 160 -12.23 -7.52 -5.04
C ASN A 160 -11.41 -6.43 -4.35
N LEU A 161 -10.78 -5.51 -5.10
CA LEU A 161 -10.00 -4.41 -4.50
C LEU A 161 -10.82 -3.57 -3.53
N THR A 162 -12.11 -3.35 -3.78
CA THR A 162 -13.00 -2.66 -2.83
C THR A 162 -13.15 -3.40 -1.51
N LEU A 163 -13.16 -4.73 -1.50
CA LEU A 163 -13.14 -5.51 -0.25
C LEU A 163 -11.80 -5.34 0.48
N LYS A 164 -10.69 -5.30 -0.28
CA LYS A 164 -9.36 -5.01 0.26
C LYS A 164 -9.27 -3.60 0.86
N THR A 165 -9.91 -2.61 0.25
CA THR A 165 -10.03 -1.26 0.81
C THR A 165 -10.83 -1.25 2.10
N LYS A 166 -11.99 -1.91 2.13
CA LYS A 166 -12.77 -2.02 3.37
C LYS A 166 -11.95 -2.69 4.48
N LEU A 167 -11.22 -3.76 4.18
CA LEU A 167 -10.29 -4.40 5.13
C LEU A 167 -9.25 -3.39 5.67
N GLY A 168 -8.60 -2.65 4.77
CA GLY A 168 -7.57 -1.69 5.15
C GLY A 168 -8.07 -0.54 6.02
N LEU A 169 -9.21 0.02 5.65
CA LEU A 169 -9.88 1.08 6.41
C LEU A 169 -10.30 0.58 7.80
N GLU A 170 -10.91 -0.61 7.87
CA GLU A 170 -11.34 -1.23 9.13
C GLU A 170 -10.15 -1.57 10.05
N TRP A 171 -9.09 -2.18 9.49
CA TRP A 171 -7.88 -2.48 10.23
C TRP A 171 -7.21 -1.18 10.73
N ALA A 172 -7.03 -0.19 9.87
CA ALA A 172 -6.39 1.07 10.23
C ALA A 172 -7.16 1.78 11.34
N ARG A 173 -8.50 1.81 11.27
CA ARG A 173 -9.35 2.36 12.34
C ARG A 173 -9.13 1.68 13.69
N GLY A 174 -9.06 0.35 13.70
CA GLY A 174 -8.99 -0.44 14.93
C GLY A 174 -7.59 -0.56 15.53
N PHE A 175 -6.54 -0.48 14.71
CA PHE A 175 -5.19 -0.92 15.09
C PHE A 175 -4.10 0.12 14.87
N CYS A 176 -4.40 1.30 14.32
CA CYS A 176 -3.40 2.35 14.14
C CYS A 176 -3.94 3.76 14.39
N LYS A 177 -3.15 4.61 15.05
CA LYS A 177 -3.39 6.06 15.13
C LYS A 177 -2.42 6.76 14.18
N PHE A 178 -2.93 7.67 13.36
CA PHE A 178 -2.13 8.35 12.34
C PHE A 178 -2.66 9.76 12.02
N GLU A 179 -1.80 10.64 11.50
CA GLU A 179 -2.19 11.95 10.96
C GLU A 179 -2.59 11.87 9.49
N TYR A 180 -1.82 11.12 8.69
CA TYR A 180 -2.11 10.87 7.28
C TYR A 180 -2.15 9.37 6.98
N TYR A 181 -3.07 8.99 6.10
CA TYR A 181 -3.20 7.66 5.54
C TYR A 181 -2.90 7.71 4.05
N LEU A 182 -1.90 6.95 3.59
CA LEU A 182 -1.62 6.73 2.18
C LEU A 182 -2.06 5.30 1.82
N LYS A 183 -2.99 5.16 0.87
CA LYS A 183 -3.14 3.91 0.11
C LYS A 183 -2.24 3.94 -1.10
N THR A 184 -1.56 2.85 -1.41
CA THR A 184 -0.76 2.66 -2.63
C THR A 184 -0.75 1.18 -3.05
N ASP A 185 -0.22 0.87 -4.23
CA ASP A 185 -0.03 -0.50 -4.72
C ASP A 185 1.44 -0.96 -4.59
N ASP A 186 1.71 -2.26 -4.68
CA ASP A 186 3.05 -2.84 -4.53
C ASP A 186 3.95 -2.69 -5.77
N ASP A 187 3.43 -2.15 -6.86
CA ASP A 187 4.16 -1.76 -8.07
C ASP A 187 4.42 -0.23 -8.14
N ILE A 188 4.29 0.46 -6.99
CA ILE A 188 4.51 1.89 -6.85
C ILE A 188 5.82 2.15 -6.09
N PHE A 189 6.69 2.98 -6.67
CA PHE A 189 7.81 3.57 -5.94
C PHE A 189 7.33 4.80 -5.17
N VAL A 190 7.63 4.86 -3.87
CA VAL A 190 7.35 6.03 -3.02
C VAL A 190 8.67 6.71 -2.63
N TYR A 191 8.80 8.01 -2.87
CA TYR A 191 9.90 8.79 -2.31
C TYR A 191 9.55 9.26 -0.89
N SER A 192 9.63 8.35 0.09
CA SER A 192 9.11 8.55 1.46
C SER A 192 9.66 9.79 2.16
N LYS A 193 10.94 10.12 1.97
CA LYS A 193 11.56 11.33 2.54
C LYS A 193 10.93 12.60 1.99
N GLY A 194 10.77 12.68 0.66
CA GLY A 194 10.10 13.81 0.02
C GLY A 194 8.63 13.89 0.39
N LEU A 195 7.97 12.73 0.49
CA LEU A 195 6.56 12.64 0.83
C LEU A 195 6.29 13.17 2.23
N VAL A 196 7.06 12.76 3.23
CA VAL A 196 6.92 13.27 4.60
C VAL A 196 7.20 14.78 4.68
N LYS A 197 8.25 15.27 4.00
CA LYS A 197 8.54 16.71 3.93
C LYS A 197 7.39 17.51 3.30
N TRP A 198 6.78 16.97 2.26
CA TRP A 198 5.66 17.61 1.59
C TRP A 198 4.38 17.60 2.45
N LEU A 199 4.01 16.46 3.04
CA LEU A 199 2.87 16.34 3.94
C LEU A 199 3.00 17.23 5.18
N TRP A 200 4.23 17.44 5.65
CA TRP A 200 4.49 18.35 6.76
C TRP A 200 4.07 19.80 6.49
N GLN A 201 4.03 20.20 5.21
CA GLN A 201 3.63 21.55 4.77
C GLN A 201 2.11 21.67 4.54
N LEU A 202 1.37 20.56 4.56
CA LEU A 202 -0.07 20.55 4.32
C LEU A 202 -0.89 20.77 5.60
N PRO A 203 -2.12 21.28 5.50
CA PRO A 203 -3.08 21.21 6.59
C PRO A 203 -3.30 19.78 7.06
N ARG A 204 -3.48 19.57 8.37
CA ARG A 204 -3.72 18.24 8.98
C ARG A 204 -5.18 17.80 8.83
N GLU A 205 -6.02 18.62 8.22
CA GLU A 205 -7.46 18.40 8.11
C GLU A 205 -7.95 18.61 6.68
N ARG A 206 -9.07 17.96 6.34
CA ARG A 206 -9.77 18.08 5.06
C ARG A 206 -8.92 17.74 3.83
N ILE A 207 -7.92 16.87 3.98
CA ILE A 207 -7.07 16.42 2.88
C ILE A 207 -7.63 15.12 2.29
N TYR A 208 -7.90 15.18 0.98
CA TYR A 208 -7.95 14.02 0.10
C TYR A 208 -7.20 14.40 -1.19
N THR A 209 -6.09 13.71 -1.49
CA THR A 209 -5.21 14.14 -2.58
C THR A 209 -4.43 12.99 -3.22
N GLY A 210 -3.99 13.20 -4.46
CA GLY A 210 -3.28 12.23 -5.28
C GLY A 210 -3.22 12.69 -6.72
N ARG A 211 -3.14 11.77 -7.68
CA ARG A 211 -3.51 12.04 -9.08
C ARG A 211 -5.01 11.89 -9.22
N CYS A 212 -5.74 12.97 -9.44
CA CYS A 212 -7.19 12.95 -9.36
C CYS A 212 -7.86 13.21 -10.71
N ALA A 213 -9.02 12.58 -10.88
CA ALA A 213 -9.78 12.55 -12.10
C ALA A 213 -11.12 13.26 -11.86
N PHE A 214 -11.44 14.19 -12.77
CA PHE A 214 -12.66 14.99 -12.73
C PHE A 214 -13.47 14.73 -13.99
N ASN A 215 -14.80 14.74 -13.86
CA ASN A 215 -15.74 14.56 -14.97
C ASN A 215 -15.46 13.31 -15.83
N LYS A 216 -15.00 12.21 -15.21
CA LYS A 216 -14.73 10.97 -15.93
C LYS A 216 -16.03 10.28 -16.33
N THR A 217 -16.19 10.09 -17.64
CA THR A 217 -17.28 9.30 -18.22
C THR A 217 -17.14 7.83 -17.84
N VAL A 218 -18.26 7.23 -17.49
CA VAL A 218 -18.35 5.81 -17.17
C VAL A 218 -18.20 5.00 -18.45
N ILE A 219 -17.22 4.10 -18.48
CA ILE A 219 -17.03 3.20 -19.61
C ILE A 219 -18.13 2.13 -19.55
N ARG A 220 -18.93 2.01 -20.61
CA ARG A 220 -20.08 1.10 -20.69
C ARG A 220 -19.80 -0.19 -21.47
N THR A 221 -18.62 -0.31 -22.07
CA THR A 221 -18.23 -1.47 -22.87
C THR A 221 -18.11 -2.71 -21.97
N ALA A 222 -18.93 -3.73 -22.23
CA ALA A 222 -18.85 -5.01 -21.52
C ALA A 222 -17.47 -5.67 -21.72
N GLY A 223 -16.93 -6.26 -20.66
CA GLY A 223 -15.60 -6.90 -20.67
C GLY A 223 -14.41 -5.93 -20.62
N HIS A 224 -14.64 -4.62 -20.70
CA HIS A 224 -13.57 -3.64 -20.50
C HIS A 224 -13.10 -3.67 -19.03
N LYS A 225 -11.77 -3.59 -18.80
CA LYS A 225 -11.17 -3.65 -17.45
C LYS A 225 -11.82 -2.69 -16.44
N TRP A 226 -12.23 -1.52 -16.92
CA TRP A 226 -12.90 -0.47 -16.14
C TRP A 226 -14.37 -0.25 -16.54
N GLY A 227 -14.97 -1.23 -17.22
CA GLY A 227 -16.37 -1.16 -17.66
C GLY A 227 -17.33 -1.31 -16.48
N VAL A 228 -18.35 -0.45 -16.41
CA VAL A 228 -19.42 -0.51 -15.41
C VAL A 228 -20.76 -0.39 -16.10
N SER A 229 -21.65 -1.35 -15.85
CA SER A 229 -22.97 -1.40 -16.46
C SER A 229 -23.89 -0.28 -15.97
N LYS A 230 -24.94 0.05 -16.73
CA LYS A 230 -25.96 1.01 -16.31
C LYS A 230 -26.75 0.53 -15.09
N THR A 231 -26.88 -0.79 -14.89
CA THR A 231 -27.52 -1.38 -13.71
C THR A 231 -26.69 -1.19 -12.46
N ASP A 232 -25.36 -1.31 -12.55
CA ASP A 232 -24.46 -1.13 -11.40
C ASP A 232 -24.24 0.35 -11.07
N TYR A 233 -24.31 1.23 -12.07
CA TYR A 233 -24.16 2.68 -11.88
C TYR A 233 -24.92 3.49 -12.94
N GLN A 234 -25.99 4.17 -12.52
CA GLN A 234 -26.92 4.83 -13.44
C GLN A 234 -26.36 6.11 -14.08
N LYS A 235 -25.60 6.93 -13.33
CA LYS A 235 -25.04 8.21 -13.81
C LYS A 235 -23.99 7.97 -14.92
N ASP A 236 -23.85 8.91 -15.85
CA ASP A 236 -22.86 8.79 -16.95
C ASP A 236 -21.47 9.28 -16.60
N THR A 237 -21.31 9.94 -15.45
CA THR A 237 -20.03 10.40 -14.93
C THR A 237 -19.85 10.00 -13.47
N TYR A 238 -18.59 9.75 -13.10
CA TYR A 238 -18.21 9.54 -11.71
C TYR A 238 -18.05 10.88 -10.96
N PRO A 239 -18.29 10.90 -9.63
CA PRO A 239 -17.81 12.03 -8.82
C PRO A 239 -16.27 12.12 -8.91
N PRO A 240 -15.68 13.28 -8.57
CA PRO A 240 -14.23 13.40 -8.50
C PRO A 240 -13.59 12.36 -7.57
N TYR A 241 -12.50 11.73 -8.01
CA TYR A 241 -11.75 10.73 -7.23
C TYR A 241 -10.27 10.74 -7.58
N CYS A 242 -9.42 10.26 -6.68
CA CYS A 242 -7.99 10.07 -6.94
C CYS A 242 -7.71 8.63 -7.38
N VAL A 243 -6.97 8.46 -8.48
CA VAL A 243 -6.80 7.17 -9.17
C VAL A 243 -5.99 6.18 -8.34
N GLY A 244 -6.25 4.88 -8.56
CA GLY A 244 -5.77 3.78 -7.72
C GLY A 244 -4.26 3.68 -7.44
N MET A 245 -3.39 4.35 -8.21
CA MET A 245 -1.93 4.34 -8.01
C MET A 245 -1.51 4.85 -6.61
N GLY A 246 -2.34 5.68 -5.99
CA GLY A 246 -2.16 6.10 -4.61
C GLY A 246 -2.86 7.41 -4.29
N TYR A 247 -3.43 7.45 -3.08
CA TYR A 247 -4.15 8.62 -2.56
C TYR A 247 -3.91 8.77 -1.07
N ILE A 248 -3.92 10.03 -0.62
CA ILE A 248 -3.64 10.41 0.76
C ILE A 248 -4.88 11.06 1.36
N ILE A 249 -5.19 10.66 2.59
CA ILE A 249 -6.35 11.11 3.36
C ILE A 249 -5.85 11.59 4.73
N SER A 250 -6.28 12.76 5.19
CA SER A 250 -6.02 13.20 6.58
C SER A 250 -6.90 12.44 7.57
N SER A 251 -6.44 12.33 8.81
CA SER A 251 -7.11 11.56 9.87
C SER A 251 -8.58 11.94 10.07
N ASP A 252 -8.92 13.24 10.04
CA ASP A 252 -10.30 13.72 10.18
C ASP A 252 -11.21 13.23 9.04
N VAL A 253 -10.75 13.30 7.79
CA VAL A 253 -11.48 12.82 6.62
C VAL A 253 -11.63 11.30 6.72
N PHE A 254 -10.55 10.60 7.11
CA PHE A 254 -10.59 9.16 7.33
C PHE A 254 -11.66 8.78 8.36
N GLN A 255 -11.70 9.42 9.53
CA GLN A 255 -12.71 9.13 10.57
C GLN A 255 -14.13 9.39 10.06
N ASN A 256 -14.35 10.48 9.32
CA ASN A 256 -15.64 10.77 8.71
C ASN A 256 -16.04 9.71 7.67
N MET A 257 -15.10 9.20 6.86
CA MET A 257 -15.35 8.11 5.93
C MET A 257 -15.80 6.84 6.66
N MET A 258 -15.22 6.53 7.82
CA MET A 258 -15.55 5.34 8.60
C MET A 258 -17.00 5.30 9.11
N VAL A 259 -17.70 6.44 9.14
CA VAL A 259 -19.14 6.50 9.43
C VAL A 259 -19.97 6.02 8.22
N ILE A 260 -19.47 6.23 7.00
CA ILE A 260 -20.18 5.93 5.75
C ILE A 260 -19.83 4.54 5.21
N VAL A 261 -18.58 4.11 5.32
CA VAL A 261 -18.06 2.83 4.79
C VAL A 261 -18.96 1.62 5.10
N PRO A 262 -19.52 1.45 6.32
CA PRO A 262 -20.39 0.31 6.63
C PRO A 262 -21.69 0.26 5.82
N THR A 263 -22.20 1.42 5.39
CA THR A 263 -23.49 1.54 4.69
C THR A 263 -23.34 1.83 3.20
N GLN A 264 -22.12 2.18 2.74
CA GLN A 264 -21.85 2.40 1.33
C GLN A 264 -21.90 1.07 0.56
N PRO A 265 -22.79 0.94 -0.45
CA PRO A 265 -22.82 -0.22 -1.33
C PRO A 265 -21.46 -0.47 -1.98
N TRP A 266 -21.11 -1.75 -2.12
CA TRP A 266 -19.92 -2.17 -2.83
C TRP A 266 -19.91 -1.63 -4.27
N PHE A 267 -18.73 -1.30 -4.78
CA PHE A 267 -18.53 -0.81 -6.14
C PHE A 267 -17.26 -1.45 -6.72
N VAL A 268 -17.26 -1.85 -7.98
CA VAL A 268 -16.17 -2.64 -8.57
C VAL A 268 -14.84 -1.87 -8.71
N LEU A 269 -14.91 -0.56 -8.97
CA LEU A 269 -13.74 0.30 -9.06
C LEU A 269 -13.46 0.93 -7.70
N GLU A 270 -12.41 0.47 -7.04
CA GLU A 270 -12.04 0.85 -5.68
C GLU A 270 -11.78 2.35 -5.48
N ASP A 271 -11.11 2.97 -6.45
CA ASP A 271 -10.82 4.40 -6.41
C ASP A 271 -12.09 5.25 -6.58
N VAL A 272 -13.00 4.81 -7.44
CA VAL A 272 -14.35 5.40 -7.56
C VAL A 272 -15.19 5.16 -6.30
N TYR A 273 -15.08 3.99 -5.65
CA TYR A 273 -15.77 3.72 -4.37
C TYR A 273 -15.41 4.77 -3.31
N ILE A 274 -14.14 5.14 -3.22
CA ILE A 274 -13.67 6.21 -2.31
C ILE A 274 -14.23 7.57 -2.73
N GLY A 275 -14.24 7.89 -4.03
CA GLY A 275 -14.88 9.10 -4.56
C GLY A 275 -16.37 9.21 -4.20
N LEU A 276 -17.12 8.12 -4.28
CA LEU A 276 -18.55 8.07 -3.91
C LEU A 276 -18.77 8.35 -2.41
N ILE A 277 -17.87 7.88 -1.54
CA ILE A 277 -17.93 8.17 -0.10
C ILE A 277 -17.63 9.66 0.14
N LEU A 278 -16.60 10.20 -0.51
CA LEU A 278 -16.17 11.58 -0.31
C LEU A 278 -17.14 12.61 -0.89
N GLU A 279 -17.87 12.24 -1.97
CA GLU A 279 -18.99 13.03 -2.50
C GLU A 279 -20.05 13.26 -1.41
N LYS A 280 -20.41 12.22 -0.64
CA LYS A 280 -21.36 12.32 0.48
C LYS A 280 -20.84 13.21 1.61
N LEU A 281 -19.52 13.22 1.84
CA LEU A 281 -18.87 14.09 2.82
C LEU A 281 -18.62 15.51 2.33
N LYS A 282 -18.93 15.81 1.06
CA LYS A 282 -18.62 17.09 0.41
C LYS A 282 -17.13 17.44 0.52
N ILE A 283 -16.27 16.43 0.43
CA ILE A 283 -14.82 16.59 0.35
C ILE A 283 -14.43 16.55 -1.13
N VAL A 284 -13.83 17.62 -1.61
CA VAL A 284 -13.35 17.72 -3.00
C VAL A 284 -11.88 17.31 -3.04
N PRO A 285 -11.48 16.35 -3.90
CA PRO A 285 -10.07 15.99 -4.06
C PRO A 285 -9.23 17.18 -4.53
N VAL A 286 -8.02 17.28 -4.00
CA VAL A 286 -6.99 18.20 -4.49
C VAL A 286 -6.09 17.43 -5.45
N ASP A 287 -6.08 17.80 -6.73
CA ASP A 287 -5.16 17.18 -7.69
C ASP A 287 -3.72 17.62 -7.45
N ASN A 288 -2.85 16.64 -7.30
CA ASN A 288 -1.41 16.80 -7.17
C ASN A 288 -0.69 15.95 -8.22
N SER A 289 -1.24 15.90 -9.43
CA SER A 289 -0.72 15.07 -10.52
C SER A 289 0.76 15.35 -10.88
N LYS A 290 1.27 16.54 -10.56
CA LYS A 290 2.70 16.90 -10.66
C LYS A 290 3.64 16.09 -9.76
N TYR A 291 3.13 15.44 -8.71
CA TYR A 291 3.91 14.66 -7.75
C TYR A 291 3.71 13.14 -7.89
N PHE A 292 2.60 12.70 -8.49
CA PHE A 292 2.17 11.28 -8.56
C PHE A 292 2.35 10.68 -9.96
N HIS A 293 3.56 10.50 -10.45
CA HIS A 293 3.78 10.25 -11.87
C HIS A 293 3.41 8.83 -12.33
N ILE A 294 2.89 8.73 -13.56
CA ILE A 294 2.71 7.46 -14.27
C ILE A 294 3.78 7.44 -15.36
N HIS A 295 4.89 6.73 -15.11
CA HIS A 295 6.00 6.60 -16.06
C HIS A 295 6.20 5.12 -16.40
N SER A 296 6.43 4.83 -17.67
CA SER A 296 6.92 3.52 -18.11
C SER A 296 8.44 3.50 -18.31
N ASP A 297 9.08 4.68 -18.35
CA ASP A 297 10.53 4.83 -18.54
C ASP A 297 11.16 5.56 -17.34
N TYR A 298 12.26 4.98 -16.84
CA TYR A 298 13.05 5.46 -15.72
C TYR A 298 14.45 5.94 -16.12
N SER A 299 14.71 6.11 -17.41
CA SER A 299 15.97 6.62 -17.98
C SER A 299 16.23 8.10 -17.66
N TRP A 300 15.26 8.80 -17.08
CA TRP A 300 15.35 10.22 -16.79
C TRP A 300 16.36 10.58 -15.70
N ASP A 301 16.81 11.83 -15.80
CA ASP A 301 17.64 12.52 -14.81
C ASP A 301 16.83 12.82 -13.55
N VAL A 302 17.25 12.22 -12.43
CA VAL A 302 16.59 12.35 -11.13
C VAL A 302 16.56 13.80 -10.63
N CYS A 303 17.56 14.60 -11.00
CA CYS A 303 17.64 16.00 -10.60
C CYS A 303 16.53 16.86 -11.24
N LYS A 304 16.00 16.43 -12.39
CA LYS A 304 14.85 17.07 -13.06
C LYS A 304 13.50 16.58 -12.54
N LYS A 305 13.48 15.57 -11.66
CA LYS A 305 12.27 14.94 -11.08
C LYS A 305 12.30 14.96 -9.55
N LYS A 306 12.99 15.91 -8.94
CA LYS A 306 13.12 16.07 -7.48
C LYS A 306 11.79 16.18 -6.73
N ASP A 307 10.75 16.63 -7.42
CA ASP A 307 9.41 16.81 -6.87
C ASP A 307 8.55 15.53 -6.98
N LEU A 308 9.04 14.47 -7.61
CA LEU A 308 8.32 13.19 -7.69
C LEU A 308 8.18 12.60 -6.29
N LEU A 309 6.95 12.24 -5.93
CA LEU A 309 6.62 11.58 -4.67
C LEU A 309 6.22 10.13 -4.88
N LEU A 310 5.39 9.84 -5.88
CA LEU A 310 4.99 8.48 -6.24
C LEU A 310 5.25 8.23 -7.73
N SER A 311 5.65 7.01 -8.08
CA SER A 311 5.80 6.57 -9.47
C SER A 311 5.23 5.16 -9.67
N LEU A 312 4.26 5.02 -10.59
CA LEU A 312 3.67 3.73 -10.97
C LEU A 312 4.59 2.92 -11.89
N GLN A 313 4.41 1.58 -11.88
CA GLN A 313 5.04 0.56 -12.74
C GLN A 313 6.51 0.28 -12.42
N ALA A 314 6.85 0.20 -11.14
CA ALA A 314 8.18 -0.21 -10.72
C ALA A 314 8.20 -1.72 -10.50
N THR A 315 8.80 -2.47 -11.45
CA THR A 315 9.28 -3.83 -11.15
C THR A 315 10.24 -3.78 -9.94
N PRO A 316 10.49 -4.88 -9.21
CA PRO A 316 11.37 -4.83 -8.05
C PRO A 316 12.76 -4.25 -8.38
N LYS A 317 13.31 -4.60 -9.54
CA LYS A 317 14.56 -4.02 -10.07
C LYS A 317 14.46 -2.51 -10.29
N GLN A 318 13.39 -2.03 -10.92
CA GLN A 318 13.19 -0.60 -11.16
C GLN A 318 12.96 0.17 -9.85
N MET A 319 12.24 -0.43 -8.89
CA MET A 319 12.02 0.14 -7.57
C MET A 319 13.34 0.35 -6.82
N LEU A 320 14.25 -0.64 -6.86
CA LEU A 320 15.59 -0.52 -6.33
C LEU A 320 16.40 0.58 -7.04
N GLN A 321 16.34 0.63 -8.37
CA GLN A 321 17.02 1.66 -9.16
C GLN A 321 16.54 3.08 -8.80
N LEU A 322 15.23 3.27 -8.70
CA LEU A 322 14.63 4.53 -8.27
C LEU A 322 15.05 4.87 -6.85
N HIS A 323 14.98 3.92 -5.91
CA HIS A 323 15.44 4.15 -4.54
C HIS A 323 16.89 4.63 -4.51
N LEU A 324 17.80 3.96 -5.21
CA LEU A 324 19.21 4.36 -5.29
C LEU A 324 19.39 5.75 -5.91
N LYS A 325 18.62 6.10 -6.96
CA LYS A 325 18.64 7.44 -7.55
C LYS A 325 18.17 8.51 -6.56
N PHE A 326 17.04 8.29 -5.89
CA PHE A 326 16.45 9.27 -4.96
C PHE A 326 17.22 9.41 -3.66
N SER A 327 17.85 8.34 -3.16
CA SER A 327 18.75 8.37 -2.02
C SER A 327 20.01 9.22 -2.28
N ASN A 328 20.31 9.53 -3.54
CA ASN A 328 21.43 10.38 -3.96
C ASN A 328 20.99 11.79 -4.42
N LEU A 329 19.76 12.23 -4.15
CA LEU A 329 19.27 13.55 -4.55
C LEU A 329 20.11 14.73 -4.04
N TRP A 330 20.81 14.57 -2.92
CA TRP A 330 21.76 15.57 -2.40
C TRP A 330 22.89 15.91 -3.39
N LYS A 331 23.17 15.04 -4.37
CA LYS A 331 24.16 15.28 -5.43
C LYS A 331 23.69 16.20 -6.54
N CYS A 332 22.40 16.53 -6.60
CA CYS A 332 21.82 17.29 -7.71
C CYS A 332 22.22 18.78 -7.75
N GLY A 333 22.94 19.27 -6.74
CA GLY A 333 23.35 20.68 -6.62
C GLY A 333 22.16 21.66 -6.52
N PRO A 334 22.42 22.94 -6.20
CA PRO A 334 21.40 23.96 -6.34
C PRO A 334 21.07 24.19 -7.82
N VAL A 335 19.79 24.39 -8.13
CA VAL A 335 19.29 24.68 -9.49
C VAL A 335 19.95 25.95 -10.00
N GLY A 336 20.85 25.86 -10.99
CA GLY A 336 21.38 27.04 -11.68
C GLY A 336 22.84 27.00 -12.17
N TYR A 337 23.65 25.97 -11.85
CA TYR A 337 25.09 25.98 -12.15
C TYR A 337 25.58 24.96 -13.20
N TYR A 338 24.73 24.53 -14.13
CA TYR A 338 25.24 23.98 -15.38
C TYR A 338 25.51 25.13 -16.35
N LYS A 339 26.66 25.80 -16.17
CA LYS A 339 27.27 26.57 -17.26
C LYS A 339 27.52 25.58 -18.41
N LYS A 340 26.94 25.90 -19.57
CA LYS A 340 27.40 25.37 -20.86
C LYS A 340 28.93 25.49 -20.91
N VAL A 341 29.61 24.40 -21.20
CA VAL A 341 30.96 24.40 -21.77
C VAL A 341 30.84 23.75 -23.12
#